data_AF-A0A2W6BWY3-F1
#
_entry.id   AF-A0A2W6BWY3-F1
#
_cell.length_a   1.000
_cell.length_b   1.000
_cell.length_c   1.000
_cell.angle_alpha   90.00
_cell.angle_beta   90.00
_cell.angle_gamma   90.00
#
_symmetry.space_group_name_H-M   'P 1'
#
loop_
_entity.id
_entity.type
_entity.pdbx_description
1 polymer ?
#
loop_
_entity_poly.entity_id
_entity_poly.type
_entity_poly.pdbx_seq_one_letter_code
_entity_poly.pdbx_strand_id
1 'polypeptide(L)'
;MGSTRDCRPGLAGSHEKGGVEGEIGRFRRRQLVPVPRVGSLAELNELLDAAAAVDEARHLPGRQLDIGAGFAVERAALTPLPGEVFETGLTLHPRVDRHARITVRCCHYSVPARLIGRQVRVLLRASQVIVFDGRAEVARHDRATTKGAPTLLLDHYLEVLLKKPGALPGATALVQARRSGVFTSEHEAFWAGARTKLGDAGGTRALIEVLLLHRHLPPAVVLAGLRAAPRPRSAPPPLTWSRSRPARPPPSIDTPPARTPPRTTTWWWRRLGGWSA
;
A
#
# COMPACT_ATOMS: atom_id res chain seq x y z
N MET A 1 42.44 18.15 12.27
CA MET A 1 41.55 19.19 11.70
C MET A 1 41.57 19.03 10.18
N GLY A 2 40.75 18.13 9.65
CA GLY A 2 40.60 17.96 8.20
C GLY A 2 39.51 18.92 7.72
N SER A 3 39.87 19.89 6.87
CA SER A 3 38.90 20.70 6.16
C SER A 3 38.15 19.78 5.20
N THR A 4 36.93 19.41 5.57
CA THR A 4 35.92 18.92 4.63
C THR A 4 35.80 20.00 3.55
N ARG A 5 36.16 19.68 2.30
CA ARG A 5 35.87 20.55 1.16
C ARG A 5 34.38 20.44 0.86
N ASP A 6 33.57 21.12 1.65
CA ASP A 6 32.20 21.41 1.28
C ASP A 6 32.19 22.40 0.09
N CYS A 7 31.10 22.38 -0.69
CA CYS A 7 30.85 23.30 -1.80
C CYS A 7 31.29 24.72 -1.42
N ARG A 8 32.17 25.34 -2.21
CA ARG A 8 32.67 26.69 -1.89
C ARG A 8 31.50 27.68 -1.86
N PRO A 9 31.11 28.24 -0.71
CA PRO A 9 29.99 29.20 -0.69
C PRO A 9 30.38 30.48 -1.44
N GLY A 10 29.43 31.08 -2.17
CA GLY A 10 29.61 32.36 -2.88
C GLY A 10 29.86 32.24 -4.38
N LEU A 11 30.15 33.38 -5.03
CA LEU A 11 30.34 33.50 -6.49
C LEU A 11 31.40 32.52 -7.03
N ALA A 12 32.43 32.23 -6.24
CA ALA A 12 33.53 31.32 -6.60
C ALA A 12 33.15 29.83 -6.63
N GLY A 13 32.05 29.41 -6.01
CA GLY A 13 31.51 28.04 -6.12
C GLY A 13 30.32 27.91 -7.06
N SER A 14 29.78 29.03 -7.58
CA SER A 14 28.61 29.07 -8.46
C SER A 14 28.71 28.14 -9.68
N HIS A 15 29.92 27.95 -10.21
CA HIS A 15 30.22 27.02 -11.31
C HIS A 15 29.90 25.54 -11.02
N GLU A 16 29.90 25.11 -9.76
CA GLU A 16 29.60 23.72 -9.36
C GLU A 16 28.10 23.43 -9.50
N LYS A 17 27.25 24.45 -9.32
CA LYS A 17 25.80 24.37 -9.52
C LYS A 17 25.45 24.14 -10.98
N GLY A 18 26.18 24.75 -11.91
CA GLY A 18 25.95 24.61 -13.36
C GLY A 18 26.15 23.17 -13.86
N GLY A 19 27.12 22.44 -13.30
CA GLY A 19 27.31 21.02 -13.60
C GLY A 19 26.14 20.15 -13.12
N VAL A 20 25.68 20.38 -11.88
CA VAL A 20 24.55 19.66 -11.29
C VAL A 20 23.25 19.91 -12.07
N GLU A 21 22.95 21.17 -12.40
CA GLU A 21 21.75 21.52 -13.17
C GLU A 21 21.79 20.95 -14.60
N GLY A 22 22.98 20.94 -15.23
CA GLY A 22 23.20 20.32 -16.54
C GLY A 22 22.90 18.82 -16.55
N GLU A 23 23.40 18.09 -15.54
CA GLU A 23 23.18 16.65 -15.40
C GLU A 23 21.73 16.31 -15.04
N ILE A 24 21.07 17.09 -14.17
CA ILE A 24 19.64 16.96 -13.91
C ILE A 24 18.84 17.14 -15.21
N GLY A 25 19.17 18.17 -15.99
CA GLY A 25 18.56 18.43 -17.28
C GLY A 25 18.76 17.28 -18.28
N ARG A 26 19.97 16.73 -18.36
CA ARG A 26 20.30 15.58 -19.20
C ARG A 26 19.51 14.34 -18.79
N PHE A 27 19.54 13.98 -17.50
CA PHE A 27 18.85 12.81 -16.98
C PHE A 27 17.35 12.87 -17.27
N ARG A 28 16.71 14.02 -17.01
CA ARG A 28 15.30 14.25 -17.32
C ARG A 28 15.01 14.09 -18.80
N ARG A 29 15.79 14.69 -19.70
CA ARG A 29 15.58 14.58 -21.15
C ARG A 29 15.79 13.16 -21.68
N ARG A 30 16.66 12.38 -21.06
CA ARG A 30 16.96 11.01 -21.48
C ARG A 30 15.96 9.98 -20.95
N GLN A 31 15.55 10.12 -19.69
CA GLN A 31 14.79 9.08 -18.98
C GLN A 31 13.31 9.43 -18.79
N LEU A 32 12.96 10.72 -18.80
CA LEU A 32 11.61 11.20 -18.50
C LEU A 32 10.95 11.93 -19.68
N VAL A 33 11.54 11.86 -20.88
CA VAL A 33 10.98 12.42 -22.11
C VAL A 33 10.97 11.37 -23.22
N PRO A 34 9.80 11.03 -23.80
CA PRO A 34 8.46 11.49 -23.38
C PRO A 34 8.13 11.03 -21.95
N VAL A 35 7.19 11.73 -21.28
CA VAL A 35 6.81 11.43 -19.89
C VAL A 35 6.36 9.97 -19.78
N PRO A 36 7.01 9.14 -18.94
CA PRO A 36 6.68 7.74 -18.80
C PRO A 36 5.23 7.53 -18.38
N ARG A 37 4.54 6.61 -19.05
CA ARG A 37 3.17 6.21 -18.70
C ARG A 37 3.23 4.96 -17.81
N VAL A 38 3.25 5.18 -16.50
CA VAL A 38 3.25 4.12 -15.49
C VAL A 38 1.90 4.02 -14.76
N GLY A 39 1.60 2.84 -14.24
CA GLY A 39 0.42 2.55 -13.43
C GLY A 39 0.57 2.91 -11.96
N SER A 40 1.79 3.13 -11.46
CA SER A 40 2.04 3.50 -10.06
C SER A 40 3.34 4.26 -9.84
N LEU A 41 3.48 4.91 -8.67
CA LEU A 41 4.73 5.54 -8.26
C LEU A 41 5.85 4.51 -8.02
N ALA A 42 5.50 3.29 -7.58
CA ALA A 42 6.47 2.21 -7.39
C ALA A 42 7.10 1.80 -8.72
N GLU A 43 6.29 1.65 -9.77
CA GLU A 43 6.76 1.36 -11.13
C GLU A 43 7.62 2.51 -11.69
N LEU A 44 7.28 3.77 -11.37
CA LEU A 44 8.16 4.90 -11.72
C LEU A 44 9.52 4.79 -11.04
N ASN A 45 9.55 4.43 -9.75
CA ASN A 45 10.80 4.27 -9.02
C ASN A 45 11.65 3.14 -9.62
N GLU A 46 11.06 2.00 -9.97
CA GLU A 46 11.78 0.90 -10.63
C GLU A 46 12.42 1.33 -11.96
N LEU A 47 11.71 2.13 -12.77
CA LEU A 47 12.26 2.71 -14.00
C LEU A 47 13.42 3.68 -13.71
N LEU A 48 13.29 4.51 -12.68
CA LEU A 48 14.32 5.46 -12.28
C LEU A 48 15.57 4.75 -11.72
N ASP A 49 15.39 3.68 -10.95
CA ASP A 49 16.48 2.86 -10.42
C ASP A 49 17.24 2.17 -11.56
N ALA A 50 16.53 1.59 -12.53
CA ALA A 50 17.15 1.01 -13.72
C ALA A 50 17.91 2.06 -14.55
N ALA A 51 17.34 3.26 -14.69
CA ALA A 51 17.98 4.38 -15.37
C ALA A 51 19.23 4.89 -14.62
N ALA A 52 19.19 4.91 -13.29
CA ALA A 52 20.33 5.28 -12.46
C ALA A 52 21.47 4.26 -12.59
N ALA A 53 21.16 2.96 -12.56
CA ALA A 53 22.15 1.90 -12.78
C ALA A 53 22.85 2.02 -14.15
N VAL A 54 22.11 2.40 -15.20
CA VAL A 54 22.70 2.70 -16.52
C VAL A 54 23.58 3.95 -16.47
N ASP A 55 23.25 4.95 -15.65
CA ASP A 55 24.07 6.15 -15.51
C ASP A 55 25.36 5.88 -14.73
N GLU A 56 25.35 4.98 -13.75
CA GLU A 56 26.55 4.56 -13.03
C GLU A 56 27.63 4.00 -13.96
N ALA A 57 27.26 3.27 -15.02
CA ALA A 57 28.18 2.73 -16.01
C ALA A 57 28.72 3.77 -17.02
N ARG A 58 28.31 5.05 -16.92
CA ARG A 58 28.74 6.09 -17.85
C ARG A 58 30.16 6.55 -17.55
N HIS A 59 30.96 6.75 -18.61
CA HIS A 59 32.26 7.41 -18.53
C HIS A 59 32.14 8.89 -18.87
N LEU A 60 32.70 9.76 -18.01
CA LEU A 60 32.80 11.19 -18.28
C LEU A 60 34.06 11.50 -19.10
N PRO A 61 34.00 12.47 -20.05
CA PRO A 61 35.19 12.92 -20.76
C PRO A 61 36.30 13.33 -19.79
N GLY A 62 37.51 12.79 -20.00
CA GLY A 62 38.66 13.07 -19.14
C GLY A 62 38.69 12.29 -17.82
N ARG A 63 37.77 11.35 -17.60
CA ARG A 63 37.81 10.43 -16.44
C ARG A 63 38.18 9.01 -16.89
N GLN A 64 39.01 8.33 -16.10
CA GLN A 64 39.45 6.95 -16.36
C GLN A 64 38.47 5.90 -15.85
N LEU A 65 37.68 6.23 -14.83
CA LEU A 65 36.65 5.36 -14.26
C LEU A 65 35.27 5.81 -14.74
N ASP A 66 34.32 4.87 -14.80
CA ASP A 66 32.91 5.24 -14.85
C ASP A 66 32.46 5.88 -13.53
N ILE A 67 31.25 6.44 -13.55
CA ILE A 67 30.66 7.14 -12.40
C ILE A 67 30.57 6.20 -11.19
N GLY A 68 30.12 4.96 -11.38
CA GLY A 68 29.92 3.99 -10.30
C GLY A 68 31.23 3.57 -9.63
N ALA A 69 32.26 3.25 -10.42
CA ALA A 69 33.58 2.90 -9.91
C ALA A 69 34.27 4.09 -9.25
N GLY A 70 34.13 5.29 -9.82
CA GLY A 70 34.60 6.52 -9.19
C GLY A 70 33.93 6.76 -7.83
N PHE A 71 32.61 6.64 -7.77
CA PHE A 71 31.84 6.76 -6.53
C PHE A 71 32.24 5.70 -5.50
N ALA A 72 32.48 4.45 -5.90
CA ALA A 72 32.91 3.40 -4.99
C ALA A 72 34.25 3.70 -4.28
N VAL A 73 35.19 4.33 -5.00
CA VAL A 73 36.46 4.81 -4.41
C VAL A 73 36.20 5.94 -3.41
N GLU A 74 35.38 6.93 -3.77
CA GLU A 74 35.05 8.07 -2.89
C GLU A 74 34.27 7.64 -1.65
N ARG A 75 33.35 6.68 -1.80
CA ARG A 75 32.50 6.17 -0.72
C ARG A 75 33.31 5.62 0.45
N ALA A 76 34.48 5.03 0.20
CA ALA A 76 35.36 4.52 1.26
C ALA A 76 35.95 5.63 2.14
N ALA A 77 35.97 6.88 1.65
CA ALA A 77 36.42 8.04 2.39
C ALA A 77 35.26 8.80 3.10
N LEU A 78 34.00 8.40 2.89
CA LEU A 78 32.84 9.03 3.52
C LEU A 78 32.59 8.50 4.94
N THR A 79 32.09 9.37 5.81
CA THR A 79 31.60 8.97 7.14
C THR A 79 30.39 8.03 7.00
N PRO A 80 30.28 6.97 7.82
CA PRO A 80 29.09 6.12 7.80
C PRO A 80 27.82 6.93 8.10
N LEU A 81 26.70 6.48 7.55
CA LEU A 81 25.40 7.05 7.89
C LEU A 81 25.13 6.88 9.39
N PRO A 82 24.45 7.85 10.04
CA PRO A 82 23.96 7.67 11.40
C PRO A 82 23.14 6.39 11.52
N GLY A 83 23.34 5.63 12.59
CA GLY A 83 22.61 4.37 12.82
C GLY A 83 21.12 4.59 13.11
N GLU A 84 20.74 5.80 13.54
CA GLU A 84 19.34 6.19 13.71
C GLU A 84 18.80 6.83 12.44
N VAL A 85 17.72 6.26 11.90
CA VAL A 85 17.03 6.81 10.73
C VAL A 85 16.28 8.07 11.14
N PHE A 86 16.52 9.17 10.43
CA PHE A 86 15.78 10.40 10.62
C PHE A 86 14.32 10.23 10.16
N GLU A 87 13.38 10.39 11.09
CA GLU A 87 11.96 10.30 10.77
C GLU A 87 11.49 11.59 10.07
N THR A 88 11.06 11.45 8.81
CA THR A 88 10.56 12.57 7.99
C THR A 88 9.05 12.79 8.09
N GLY A 89 8.34 11.90 8.77
CA GLY A 89 6.89 11.97 8.92
C GLY A 89 6.42 13.01 9.93
N LEU A 90 5.21 13.52 9.71
CA LEU A 90 4.51 14.39 10.64
C LEU A 90 3.79 13.55 11.71
N THR A 91 4.08 13.80 12.98
CA THR A 91 3.36 13.17 14.09
C THR A 91 2.05 13.90 14.38
N LEU A 92 0.95 13.15 14.47
CA LEU A 92 -0.40 13.62 14.72
C LEU A 92 -1.06 12.78 15.82
N HIS A 93 -2.10 13.30 16.46
CA HIS A 93 -2.80 12.60 17.55
C HIS A 93 -4.33 12.58 17.39
N PRO A 94 -4.87 11.97 16.33
CA PRO A 94 -6.32 11.90 16.14
C PRO A 94 -6.99 10.98 17.19
N ARG A 95 -8.23 11.31 17.53
CA ARG A 95 -9.11 10.44 18.31
C ARG A 95 -9.83 9.47 17.38
N VAL A 96 -9.93 8.21 17.80
CA VAL A 96 -10.64 7.16 17.07
C VAL A 96 -12.15 7.37 17.22
N ASP A 97 -12.86 7.41 16.10
CA ASP A 97 -14.31 7.57 16.06
C ASP A 97 -15.07 6.28 16.43
N ARG A 98 -16.40 6.38 16.52
CA ARG A 98 -17.30 5.24 16.82
C ARG A 98 -17.29 4.14 15.74
N HIS A 99 -16.75 4.43 14.56
CA HIS A 99 -16.67 3.51 13.42
C HIS A 99 -15.28 2.88 13.29
N ALA A 100 -14.45 2.96 14.33
CA ALA A 100 -13.08 2.48 14.37
C ALA A 100 -12.21 3.10 13.26
N ARG A 101 -12.32 4.41 13.07
CA ARG A 101 -11.53 5.18 12.09
C ARG A 101 -10.88 6.39 12.74
N ILE A 102 -9.78 6.82 12.13
CA ILE A 102 -9.12 8.10 12.40
C ILE A 102 -9.22 8.99 11.17
N THR A 103 -9.29 10.30 11.40
CA THR A 103 -9.23 11.29 10.32
C THR A 103 -7.86 11.95 10.31
N VAL A 104 -7.15 11.82 9.18
CA VAL A 104 -5.81 12.37 8.98
C VAL A 104 -5.82 13.16 7.68
N ARG A 105 -5.57 14.48 7.76
CA ARG A 105 -5.62 15.39 6.59
C ARG A 105 -6.85 15.17 5.71
N CYS A 106 -8.03 15.13 6.33
CA CYS A 106 -9.34 14.93 5.68
C CYS A 106 -9.56 13.57 5.01
N CYS A 107 -8.69 12.58 5.23
CA CYS A 107 -8.89 11.20 4.78
C CYS A 107 -9.18 10.30 5.98
N HIS A 108 -9.90 9.19 5.77
CA HIS A 108 -10.30 8.29 6.84
C HIS A 108 -9.53 6.98 6.77
N TYR A 109 -8.96 6.55 7.89
CA TYR A 109 -8.19 5.31 7.98
C TYR A 109 -8.76 4.45 9.09
N SER A 110 -9.03 3.17 8.80
CA SER A 110 -9.49 2.25 9.83
C SER A 110 -8.38 1.93 10.85
N VAL A 111 -8.79 1.64 12.07
CA VAL A 111 -7.93 1.13 13.15
C VAL A 111 -8.66 -0.01 13.87
N PRO A 112 -7.97 -0.89 14.62
CA PRO A 112 -8.65 -1.97 15.34
C PRO A 112 -9.77 -1.46 16.25
N ALA A 113 -10.94 -2.10 16.20
CA ALA A 113 -12.15 -1.65 16.90
C ALA A 113 -12.00 -1.49 18.42
N ARG A 114 -11.08 -2.23 19.05
CA ARG A 114 -10.72 -2.06 20.48
C ARG A 114 -10.21 -0.66 20.84
N LEU A 115 -9.81 0.15 19.85
CA LEU A 115 -9.28 1.51 20.06
C LEU A 115 -10.34 2.60 19.95
N ILE A 116 -11.62 2.27 19.73
CA ILE A 116 -12.70 3.26 19.66
C ILE A 116 -12.67 4.19 20.88
N GLY A 117 -12.72 5.50 20.63
CA GLY A 117 -12.68 6.52 21.67
C GLY A 117 -11.30 6.80 22.26
N ARG A 118 -10.24 6.07 21.87
CA ARG A 118 -8.86 6.37 22.32
C ARG A 118 -8.21 7.39 21.41
N GLN A 119 -7.24 8.13 21.95
CA GLN A 119 -6.34 8.97 21.16
C GLN A 119 -5.11 8.13 20.78
N VAL A 120 -4.79 8.09 19.49
CA VAL A 120 -3.67 7.30 18.95
C VAL A 120 -2.61 8.21 18.38
N ARG A 121 -1.35 7.76 18.34
CA ARG A 121 -0.28 8.50 17.68
C ARG A 121 -0.20 8.06 16.23
N VAL A 122 -0.18 9.00 15.31
CA VAL A 122 -0.08 8.74 13.88
C VAL A 122 1.18 9.38 13.34
N LEU A 123 1.93 8.62 12.58
CA LEU A 123 3.05 9.09 11.80
C LEU A 123 2.64 9.16 10.33
N LEU A 124 2.50 10.38 9.83
CA LEU A 124 2.12 10.68 8.46
C LEU A 124 3.38 10.90 7.61
N ARG A 125 3.75 9.90 6.82
CA ARG A 125 4.85 9.98 5.84
C ARG A 125 4.34 10.41 4.47
N ALA A 126 5.26 10.57 3.52
CA ALA A 126 4.94 10.95 2.14
C ALA A 126 3.92 10.00 1.49
N SER A 127 4.14 8.68 1.59
CA SER A 127 3.32 7.65 0.96
C SER A 127 2.50 6.81 1.93
N GLN A 128 2.68 6.96 3.25
CA GLN A 128 2.11 6.06 4.25
C GLN A 128 1.56 6.79 5.48
N VAL A 129 0.60 6.15 6.13
CA VAL A 129 0.05 6.52 7.43
C VAL A 129 0.27 5.35 8.39
N ILE A 130 1.08 5.54 9.42
CA ILE A 130 1.39 4.52 10.42
C ILE A 130 0.73 4.93 11.73
N VAL A 131 -0.01 4.03 12.36
CA VAL A 131 -0.78 4.27 13.57
C VAL A 131 -0.18 3.47 14.71
N PHE A 132 0.01 4.12 15.85
CA PHE A 132 0.56 3.56 17.06
C PHE A 132 -0.40 3.71 18.25
N ASP A 133 -0.51 2.65 19.03
CA ASP A 133 -1.06 2.66 20.39
C ASP A 133 0.11 2.51 21.38
N GLY A 134 0.50 3.61 22.01
CA GLY A 134 1.77 3.69 22.74
C GLY A 134 2.97 3.44 21.83
N ARG A 135 3.70 2.36 22.11
CA ARG A 135 4.87 1.92 21.31
C ARG A 135 4.51 0.91 20.21
N ALA A 136 3.33 0.29 20.27
CA ALA A 136 2.94 -0.75 19.32
C ALA A 136 2.35 -0.14 18.04
N GLU A 137 2.86 -0.55 16.89
CA GLU A 137 2.20 -0.28 15.60
C GLU A 137 0.92 -1.12 15.53
N VAL A 138 -0.23 -0.44 15.35
CA VAL A 138 -1.56 -1.09 15.33
C VAL A 138 -2.19 -1.09 13.95
N ALA A 139 -1.75 -0.19 13.06
CA ALA A 139 -2.20 -0.16 11.68
C ALA A 139 -1.20 0.58 10.79
N ARG A 140 -1.13 0.19 9.53
CA ARG A 140 -0.38 0.87 8.47
C ARG A 140 -1.23 0.94 7.21
N HIS A 141 -1.27 2.11 6.58
CA HIS A 141 -2.06 2.37 5.39
C HIS A 141 -1.22 3.09 4.35
N ASP A 142 -1.53 2.87 3.08
CA ASP A 142 -1.11 3.78 2.02
C ASP A 142 -1.84 5.11 2.19
N ARG A 143 -1.11 6.22 1.98
CA ARG A 143 -1.67 7.56 2.11
C ARG A 143 -2.64 7.82 0.97
N ALA A 144 -3.89 8.11 1.31
CA ALA A 144 -4.89 8.54 0.35
C ALA A 144 -4.60 9.97 -0.13
N THR A 145 -4.78 10.21 -1.43
CA THR A 145 -4.62 11.52 -2.08
C THR A 145 -5.94 12.27 -2.23
N THR A 146 -7.06 11.56 -2.21
CA THR A 146 -8.39 12.12 -2.40
C THR A 146 -9.04 12.48 -1.06
N LYS A 147 -9.48 13.73 -0.93
CA LYS A 147 -10.22 14.21 0.25
C LYS A 147 -11.45 13.34 0.53
N GLY A 148 -11.64 12.94 1.78
CA GLY A 148 -12.76 12.11 2.23
C GLY A 148 -12.64 10.62 1.91
N ALA A 149 -11.56 10.19 1.22
CA ALA A 149 -11.39 8.79 0.87
C ALA A 149 -11.21 7.91 2.14
N PRO A 150 -11.98 6.81 2.25
CA PRO A 150 -11.78 5.83 3.31
C PRO A 150 -10.84 4.71 2.88
N THR A 151 -9.78 4.46 3.64
CA THR A 151 -8.89 3.28 3.52
C THR A 151 -9.17 2.34 4.68
N LEU A 152 -9.88 1.25 4.41
CA LEU A 152 -10.42 0.34 5.42
C LEU A 152 -9.81 -1.06 5.29
N LEU A 153 -9.25 -1.57 6.38
CA LEU A 153 -8.79 -2.94 6.49
C LEU A 153 -9.89 -3.79 7.14
N LEU A 154 -10.25 -4.90 6.49
CA LEU A 154 -11.31 -5.80 6.99
C LEU A 154 -10.97 -6.38 8.36
N ASP A 155 -9.69 -6.71 8.61
CA ASP A 155 -9.21 -7.27 9.88
C ASP A 155 -9.61 -6.44 11.11
N HIS A 156 -9.58 -5.10 10.99
CA HIS A 156 -9.89 -4.18 12.08
C HIS A 156 -11.32 -4.31 12.61
N TYR A 157 -12.22 -4.88 11.81
CA TYR A 157 -13.63 -5.03 12.11
C TYR A 157 -14.02 -6.46 12.51
N LEU A 158 -13.13 -7.44 12.38
CA LEU A 158 -13.48 -8.86 12.55
C LEU A 158 -14.01 -9.18 13.95
N GLU A 159 -13.47 -8.58 15.01
CA GLU A 159 -13.94 -8.77 16.39
C GLU A 159 -15.38 -8.27 16.59
N VAL A 160 -15.75 -7.17 15.93
CA VAL A 160 -17.11 -6.62 15.95
C VAL A 160 -18.04 -7.49 15.11
N LEU A 161 -17.56 -7.93 13.94
CA LEU A 161 -18.30 -8.78 13.03
C LEU A 161 -18.51 -10.18 13.63
N LEU A 162 -17.62 -10.68 14.47
CA LEU A 162 -17.81 -11.95 15.18
C LEU A 162 -19.03 -11.90 16.12
N LYS A 163 -19.27 -10.75 16.76
CA LYS A 163 -20.46 -10.51 17.59
C LYS A 163 -21.72 -10.29 16.74
N LYS A 164 -21.59 -9.68 15.56
CA LYS A 164 -22.71 -9.42 14.62
C LYS A 164 -22.38 -9.88 13.19
N PRO A 165 -22.40 -11.20 12.91
CA PRO A 165 -21.95 -11.75 11.62
C PRO A 165 -22.77 -11.24 10.44
N GLY A 166 -24.08 -11.01 10.63
CA GLY A 166 -24.98 -10.51 9.59
C GLY A 166 -24.61 -9.14 9.00
N ALA A 167 -23.69 -8.40 9.62
CA ALA A 167 -23.20 -7.13 9.07
C ALA A 167 -22.07 -7.29 8.02
N LEU A 168 -21.44 -8.48 7.93
CA LEU A 168 -20.32 -8.72 7.02
C LEU A 168 -20.67 -8.49 5.53
N PRO A 169 -21.80 -9.00 4.98
CA PRO A 169 -22.11 -8.84 3.55
C PRO A 169 -22.19 -7.39 3.08
N GLY A 170 -22.65 -6.47 3.95
CA GLY A 170 -22.79 -5.05 3.65
C GLY A 170 -21.56 -4.20 4.02
N ALA A 171 -20.50 -4.80 4.55
CA ALA A 171 -19.36 -4.06 5.06
C ALA A 171 -18.53 -3.43 3.92
N THR A 172 -18.35 -2.11 3.95
CA THR A 172 -17.47 -1.40 3.00
C THR A 172 -16.04 -1.95 3.03
N ALA A 173 -15.56 -2.36 4.20
CA ALA A 173 -14.23 -2.98 4.34
C ALA A 173 -14.11 -4.30 3.57
N LEU A 174 -15.19 -5.09 3.48
CA LEU A 174 -15.21 -6.31 2.65
C LEU A 174 -15.17 -5.96 1.16
N VAL A 175 -15.92 -4.93 0.74
CA VAL A 175 -15.89 -4.45 -0.65
C VAL A 175 -14.47 -4.00 -1.05
N GLN A 176 -13.78 -3.27 -0.16
CA GLN A 176 -12.39 -2.86 -0.39
C GLN A 176 -11.42 -4.05 -0.37
N ALA A 177 -11.61 -5.02 0.52
CA ALA A 177 -10.80 -6.23 0.58
C ALA A 177 -10.92 -7.09 -0.70
N ARG A 178 -12.12 -7.17 -1.29
CA ARG A 178 -12.34 -7.80 -2.60
C ARG A 178 -11.63 -7.04 -3.72
N ARG A 179 -11.79 -5.71 -3.77
CA ARG A 179 -11.16 -4.85 -4.80
C ARG A 179 -9.63 -4.90 -4.76
N SER A 180 -9.05 -5.01 -3.58
CA SER A 180 -7.59 -5.14 -3.39
C SER A 180 -7.06 -6.56 -3.59
N GLY A 181 -7.94 -7.56 -3.75
CA GLY A 181 -7.57 -8.97 -3.89
C GLY A 181 -7.15 -9.66 -2.57
N VAL A 182 -7.23 -8.96 -1.43
CA VAL A 182 -6.96 -9.54 -0.11
C VAL A 182 -8.01 -10.59 0.25
N PHE A 183 -9.27 -10.34 -0.12
CA PHE A 183 -10.34 -11.32 -0.02
C PHE A 183 -10.42 -12.13 -1.31
N THR A 184 -9.88 -13.34 -1.28
CA THR A 184 -9.68 -14.19 -2.47
C THR A 184 -10.92 -15.04 -2.82
N SER A 185 -10.88 -15.69 -3.98
CA SER A 185 -11.93 -16.63 -4.41
C SER A 185 -12.03 -17.86 -3.50
N GLU A 186 -10.95 -18.27 -2.82
CA GLU A 186 -10.98 -19.33 -1.81
C GLU A 186 -11.84 -18.93 -0.61
N HIS A 187 -11.76 -17.67 -0.17
CA HIS A 187 -12.60 -17.17 0.92
C HIS A 187 -14.07 -17.13 0.51
N GLU A 188 -14.38 -16.70 -0.73
CA GLU A 188 -15.74 -16.73 -1.28
C GLU A 188 -16.30 -18.16 -1.34
N ALA A 189 -15.52 -19.10 -1.88
CA ALA A 189 -15.95 -20.49 -2.04
C ALA A 189 -16.22 -21.16 -0.68
N PHE A 190 -15.35 -20.92 0.30
CA PHE A 190 -15.57 -21.37 1.66
C PHE A 190 -16.82 -20.75 2.28
N TRP A 191 -17.00 -19.44 2.13
CA TRP A 191 -18.15 -18.75 2.71
C TRP A 191 -19.47 -19.26 2.12
N ALA A 192 -19.55 -19.43 0.81
CA ALA A 192 -20.71 -20.02 0.15
C ALA A 192 -21.01 -21.43 0.70
N GLY A 193 -19.99 -22.27 0.83
CA GLY A 193 -20.11 -23.61 1.42
C GLY A 193 -20.57 -23.63 2.86
N ALA A 194 -19.99 -22.76 3.68
CA ALA A 194 -20.34 -22.64 5.08
C ALA A 194 -21.79 -22.17 5.25
N ARG A 195 -22.26 -21.24 4.41
CA ARG A 195 -23.67 -20.78 4.43
C ARG A 195 -24.65 -21.88 4.03
N THR A 196 -24.31 -22.72 3.05
CA THR A 196 -25.15 -23.87 2.67
C THR A 196 -25.26 -24.89 3.80
N LYS A 197 -24.17 -25.15 4.54
CA LYS A 197 -24.14 -26.19 5.60
C LYS A 197 -24.64 -25.72 6.96
N LEU A 198 -24.33 -24.48 7.34
CA LEU A 198 -24.53 -23.95 8.70
C LEU A 198 -25.58 -22.83 8.75
N GLY A 199 -26.24 -22.54 7.62
CA GLY A 199 -27.09 -21.37 7.45
C GLY A 199 -26.30 -20.06 7.36
N ASP A 200 -27.00 -18.97 7.09
CA ASP A 200 -26.37 -17.67 6.83
C ASP A 200 -25.54 -17.13 7.99
N ALA A 201 -26.11 -17.15 9.21
CA ALA A 201 -25.44 -16.65 10.40
C ALA A 201 -24.25 -17.53 10.81
N GLY A 202 -24.45 -18.85 10.84
CA GLY A 202 -23.42 -19.82 11.21
C GLY A 202 -22.27 -19.85 10.20
N GLY A 203 -22.59 -19.85 8.90
CA GLY A 203 -21.59 -19.84 7.83
C GLY A 203 -20.77 -18.55 7.79
N THR A 204 -21.41 -17.41 8.06
CA THR A 204 -20.70 -16.12 8.13
C THR A 204 -19.80 -16.03 9.36
N ARG A 205 -20.24 -16.58 10.50
CA ARG A 205 -19.41 -16.68 11.69
C ARG A 205 -18.18 -17.56 11.45
N ALA A 206 -18.36 -18.72 10.82
CA ALA A 206 -17.25 -19.60 10.44
C ALA A 206 -16.24 -18.91 9.51
N LEU A 207 -16.70 -18.12 8.53
CA LEU A 207 -15.81 -17.30 7.71
C LEU A 207 -15.01 -16.30 8.56
N ILE A 208 -15.66 -15.57 9.47
CA ILE A 208 -14.98 -14.58 10.31
C ILE A 208 -13.92 -15.23 11.19
N GLU A 209 -14.23 -16.40 11.76
CA GLU A 209 -13.27 -17.20 12.54
C GLU A 209 -12.06 -17.60 11.69
N VAL A 210 -12.26 -18.04 10.44
CA VAL A 210 -11.15 -18.31 9.51
C VAL A 210 -10.34 -17.05 9.20
N LEU A 211 -11.02 -15.91 8.96
CA LEU A 211 -10.32 -14.65 8.69
C LEU A 211 -9.44 -14.22 9.88
N LEU A 212 -9.88 -14.48 11.11
CA LEU A 212 -9.10 -14.22 12.32
C LEU A 212 -7.84 -15.10 12.42
N LEU A 213 -7.84 -16.30 11.81
CA LEU A 213 -6.65 -17.17 11.80
C LEU A 213 -5.45 -16.54 11.09
N HIS A 214 -5.66 -15.61 10.14
CA HIS A 214 -4.57 -14.87 9.49
C HIS A 214 -3.73 -14.03 10.47
N ARG A 215 -4.21 -13.80 11.69
CA ARG A 215 -3.43 -13.11 12.75
C ARG A 215 -2.32 -13.98 13.34
N HIS A 216 -2.47 -15.30 13.25
CA HIS A 216 -1.60 -16.27 13.92
C HIS A 216 -0.95 -17.26 12.96
N LEU A 217 -1.52 -17.44 11.77
CA LEU A 217 -1.04 -18.39 10.78
C LEU A 217 -0.53 -17.68 9.52
N PRO A 218 0.52 -18.22 8.88
CA PRO A 218 0.93 -17.78 7.56
C PRO A 218 -0.23 -17.94 6.60
N PRO A 219 -0.49 -16.95 5.73
CA PRO A 219 -1.70 -17.02 4.96
C PRO A 219 -1.75 -18.16 3.92
N ALA A 220 -0.59 -18.65 3.47
CA ALA A 220 -0.51 -19.84 2.63
C ALA A 220 -1.14 -21.06 3.31
N VAL A 221 -0.98 -21.19 4.64
CA VAL A 221 -1.56 -22.27 5.45
C VAL A 221 -3.08 -22.10 5.54
N VAL A 222 -3.56 -20.87 5.78
CA VAL A 222 -5.00 -20.58 5.84
C VAL A 222 -5.67 -20.86 4.49
N LEU A 223 -5.08 -20.40 3.40
CA LEU A 223 -5.59 -20.64 2.04
C LEU A 223 -5.56 -22.13 1.68
N ALA A 224 -4.53 -22.88 2.09
CA ALA A 224 -4.48 -24.34 1.91
C ALA A 224 -5.61 -25.03 2.69
N GLY A 225 -5.84 -24.63 3.94
CA GLY A 225 -6.95 -25.13 4.76
C GLY A 225 -8.32 -24.82 4.15
N LEU A 226 -8.50 -23.60 3.61
CA LEU A 226 -9.71 -23.21 2.89
C LEU A 226 -9.97 -24.05 1.65
N ARG A 227 -8.92 -24.44 0.91
CA ARG A 227 -9.02 -25.32 -0.27
C ARG A 227 -9.34 -26.77 0.11
N ALA A 228 -8.80 -27.24 1.23
CA ALA A 228 -9.03 -28.59 1.75
C ALA A 228 -10.42 -28.74 2.40
N ALA A 229 -11.04 -27.65 2.83
CA ALA A 229 -12.38 -27.67 3.40
C ALA A 229 -13.41 -28.21 2.39
N PRO A 230 -14.31 -29.14 2.79
CA PRO A 230 -15.24 -29.79 1.88
C PRO A 230 -16.20 -28.77 1.26
N ARG A 231 -16.08 -28.56 -0.06
CA ARG A 231 -16.92 -27.65 -0.84
C ARG A 231 -18.37 -28.18 -0.92
N PRO A 232 -19.37 -27.29 -0.99
CA PRO A 232 -20.73 -27.70 -1.31
C PRO A 232 -20.73 -28.26 -2.73
N ARG A 233 -21.51 -29.34 -2.97
CA ARG A 233 -21.82 -29.78 -4.34
C ARG A 233 -22.48 -28.60 -5.04
N SER A 234 -21.95 -28.19 -6.19
CA SER A 234 -22.36 -26.97 -6.90
C SER A 234 -23.89 -26.88 -7.03
N ALA A 235 -24.49 -25.84 -6.46
CA ALA A 235 -25.84 -25.42 -6.83
C ALA A 235 -25.77 -24.55 -8.10
N PRO A 236 -26.77 -24.63 -9.01
CA PRO A 236 -26.78 -23.82 -10.22
C PRO A 236 -26.83 -22.31 -9.89
N PRO A 237 -26.39 -21.44 -10.82
CA PRO A 237 -26.31 -20.01 -10.57
C PRO A 237 -27.68 -19.43 -10.19
N PRO A 238 -27.73 -18.40 -9.31
CA PRO A 238 -28.98 -17.80 -8.91
C PRO A 238 -29.67 -17.13 -10.11
N LEU A 239 -30.87 -17.62 -10.43
CA LEU A 239 -31.82 -16.96 -11.32
C LEU A 239 -32.11 -15.55 -10.78
N THR A 240 -31.56 -14.53 -11.44
CA THR A 240 -31.91 -13.15 -11.14
C THR A 240 -33.31 -12.85 -11.67
N TRP A 241 -34.28 -12.67 -10.76
CA TRP A 241 -35.57 -12.06 -11.10
C TRP A 241 -35.36 -10.57 -11.37
N SER A 242 -35.21 -10.18 -12.64
CA SER A 242 -35.28 -8.78 -13.05
C SER A 242 -36.74 -8.42 -13.32
N ARG A 243 -37.37 -7.64 -12.44
CA ARG A 243 -38.59 -6.91 -12.77
C ARG A 243 -38.23 -5.80 -13.75
N SER A 244 -38.62 -5.95 -15.01
CA SER A 244 -38.51 -4.93 -16.04
C SER A 244 -39.49 -3.78 -15.76
N ARG A 245 -38.98 -2.55 -15.74
CA ARG A 245 -39.74 -1.31 -15.95
C ARG A 245 -38.97 -0.51 -16.99
N PRO A 246 -39.60 -0.02 -18.08
CA PRO A 246 -38.86 0.66 -19.13
C PRO A 246 -38.45 2.05 -18.65
N ALA A 247 -37.16 2.35 -18.69
CA ALA A 247 -36.62 3.68 -18.44
C ALA A 247 -35.80 4.15 -19.66
N ARG A 248 -36.16 5.36 -20.09
CA ARG A 248 -35.65 6.15 -21.23
C ARG A 248 -34.11 6.29 -21.21
N PRO A 249 -33.43 6.28 -22.37
CA PRO A 249 -31.97 6.37 -22.42
C PRO A 249 -31.46 7.79 -22.07
N PRO A 250 -30.41 7.93 -21.25
CA PRO A 250 -29.66 9.18 -21.10
C PRO A 250 -28.61 9.35 -22.23
N PRO A 251 -28.15 10.59 -22.50
CA PRO A 251 -27.24 10.87 -23.61
C PRO A 251 -25.82 10.31 -23.38
N SER A 252 -25.21 9.91 -24.50
CA SER A 252 -23.88 9.32 -24.62
C SER A 252 -22.77 10.32 -24.26
N ILE A 253 -21.96 9.97 -23.27
CA ILE A 253 -20.65 10.59 -23.01
C ILE A 253 -19.59 9.53 -23.31
N ASP A 254 -18.70 9.83 -24.25
CA ASP A 254 -17.55 8.99 -24.60
C ASP A 254 -16.72 8.67 -23.36
N THR A 255 -16.57 7.38 -23.07
CA THR A 255 -15.79 6.85 -21.96
C THR A 255 -14.45 6.32 -22.49
N PRO A 256 -13.29 6.87 -22.07
CA PRO A 256 -11.99 6.27 -22.39
C PRO A 256 -11.78 4.94 -21.64
N PRO A 257 -10.93 4.02 -22.15
CA PRO A 257 -10.86 2.65 -21.64
C PRO A 257 -10.43 2.56 -20.17
N ALA A 258 -11.02 1.61 -19.46
CA ALA A 258 -10.83 1.36 -18.04
C ALA A 258 -9.35 1.11 -17.68
N ARG A 259 -8.80 1.95 -16.80
CA ARG A 259 -7.50 1.74 -16.16
C ARG A 259 -7.62 0.63 -15.11
N THR A 260 -6.80 -0.41 -15.24
CA THR A 260 -6.58 -1.41 -14.21
C THR A 260 -6.06 -0.73 -12.93
N PRO A 261 -6.71 -0.90 -11.76
CA PRO A 261 -6.23 -0.30 -10.53
C PRO A 261 -4.89 -0.94 -10.11
N PRO A 262 -3.94 -0.16 -9.56
CA PRO A 262 -2.68 -0.71 -9.07
C PRO A 262 -2.95 -1.67 -7.90
N ARG A 263 -2.22 -2.79 -7.89
CA ARG A 263 -2.25 -3.82 -6.85
C ARG A 263 -1.94 -3.20 -5.48
N THR A 264 -2.97 -2.94 -4.68
CA THR A 264 -2.82 -2.52 -3.28
C THR A 264 -2.28 -3.70 -2.46
N THR A 265 -0.95 -3.78 -2.34
CA THR A 265 -0.30 -4.81 -1.53
C THR A 265 -0.36 -4.36 -0.08
N THR A 266 -1.36 -4.83 0.66
CA THR A 266 -1.44 -4.58 2.11
C THR A 266 -0.30 -5.30 2.84
N TRP A 267 0.40 -4.55 3.69
CA TRP A 267 1.64 -4.93 4.39
C TRP A 267 1.58 -6.20 5.24
N TRP A 268 0.38 -6.68 5.61
CA TRP A 268 0.20 -7.93 6.34
C TRP A 268 0.79 -9.16 5.61
N TRP A 269 0.96 -9.09 4.30
CA TRP A 269 1.49 -10.17 3.46
C TRP A 269 3.01 -10.12 3.20
N ARG A 270 3.72 -9.06 3.61
CA ARG A 270 5.19 -8.94 3.40
C ARG A 270 6.05 -9.57 4.51
N ARG A 271 5.45 -10.16 5.55
CA ARG A 271 6.20 -10.70 6.71
C ARG A 271 6.97 -12.02 6.46
N LEU A 272 7.26 -12.40 5.21
CA LEU A 272 8.03 -13.61 4.86
C LEU A 272 8.99 -13.46 3.66
N GLY A 273 9.34 -12.24 3.26
CA GLY A 273 10.43 -12.01 2.29
C GLY A 273 11.53 -11.20 2.97
N GLY A 274 12.57 -11.89 3.46
CA GLY A 274 13.71 -11.28 4.14
C GLY A 274 14.36 -10.18 3.30
N TRP A 275 14.65 -9.06 3.95
CA TRP A 275 15.63 -8.09 3.45
C TRP A 275 16.99 -8.57 3.96
N SER A 276 17.80 -9.14 3.07
CA SER A 276 19.24 -9.19 3.24
C SER A 276 19.81 -7.95 2.56
N ALA A 277 20.55 -7.16 3.34
CA ALA A 277 21.54 -6.14 3.01
C ALA A 277 21.28 -5.22 1.82
#